data_AF-A0A1Y0CWA8-F1
#
_entry.id   AF-A0A1Y0CWA8-F1
#
_cell.length_a   1.000
_cell.length_b   1.000
_cell.length_c   1.000
_cell.angle_alpha   90.00
_cell.angle_beta   90.00
_cell.angle_gamma   90.00
#
_symmetry.space_group_name_H-M   'P 1'
#
loop_
_entity.id
_entity.type
_entity.pdbx_description
1 polymer ?
#
loop_
_entity_poly.entity_id
_entity_poly.type
_entity_poly.pdbx_seq_one_letter_code
_entity_poly.pdbx_strand_id
1 'polypeptide(L)'
;MLNKSRLLMVVALASGALFGLGISISGMINPEKVQGFLNITREWDPSLGLVMAAALAVFMPGYYRWRQAGQTQCVLGNDLPKLAKPIIDKRLVIGASLFGAGWGWVGICPGSAMALLASLQWQAGLFVLAMLAGFWLVKKMQP
;
A
#
# COMPACT_ATOMS: atom_id res chain seq x y z
N MET A 1 -31.29 10.78 -3.07
CA MET A 1 -30.36 11.64 -2.29
C MET A 1 -29.48 10.74 -1.42
N LEU A 2 -28.34 10.26 -1.93
CA LEU A 2 -27.43 9.47 -1.10
C LEU A 2 -26.78 10.39 -0.08
N ASN A 3 -26.94 10.08 1.21
CA ASN A 3 -26.23 10.76 2.29
C ASN A 3 -24.71 10.58 2.07
N LYS A 4 -23.91 11.65 2.20
CA LYS A 4 -22.46 11.65 1.96
C LYS A 4 -21.75 10.46 2.63
N SER A 5 -22.16 10.09 3.83
CA SER A 5 -21.62 8.96 4.58
C SER A 5 -21.86 7.60 3.92
N ARG A 6 -23.02 7.39 3.27
CA ARG A 6 -23.31 6.13 2.55
C ARG A 6 -22.51 6.03 1.26
N LEU A 7 -22.36 7.16 0.55
CA LEU A 7 -21.54 7.21 -0.65
C LEU A 7 -20.06 6.88 -0.33
N LEU A 8 -19.53 7.39 0.79
CA LEU A 8 -18.19 7.02 1.26
C LEU A 8 -18.02 5.53 1.48
N MET A 9 -18.96 4.89 2.18
CA MET A 9 -18.87 3.46 2.45
C MET A 9 -18.89 2.63 1.16
N VAL A 10 -19.75 2.99 0.20
CA VAL A 10 -19.83 2.30 -1.09
C VAL A 10 -18.52 2.46 -1.88
N VAL A 11 -17.99 3.69 -1.96
CA VAL A 11 -16.74 3.96 -2.69
C VAL A 11 -15.57 3.26 -2.00
N ALA A 12 -15.46 3.34 -0.67
CA ALA A 12 -14.40 2.69 0.09
C ALA A 12 -14.44 1.16 -0.05
N LEU A 13 -15.64 0.57 0.01
CA LEU A 13 -15.82 -0.88 -0.18
C LEU A 13 -15.47 -1.29 -1.61
N ALA A 14 -15.91 -0.53 -2.61
CA ALA A 14 -15.61 -0.79 -4.01
C ALA A 14 -14.09 -0.67 -4.29
N SER A 15 -13.45 0.39 -3.79
CA SER A 15 -12.00 0.56 -3.92
C SER A 15 -11.21 -0.52 -3.19
N GLY A 16 -11.63 -0.90 -1.98
CA GLY A 16 -11.01 -1.99 -1.23
C GLY A 16 -11.17 -3.35 -1.91
N ALA A 17 -12.35 -3.64 -2.45
CA ALA A 17 -12.61 -4.86 -3.21
C ALA A 17 -11.78 -4.92 -4.51
N LEU A 18 -11.72 -3.81 -5.27
CA LEU A 18 -10.88 -3.71 -6.47
C LEU A 18 -9.39 -3.88 -6.15
N PHE A 19 -8.92 -3.27 -5.07
CA PHE A 19 -7.53 -3.40 -4.61
C PHE A 19 -7.21 -4.83 -4.18
N GLY A 20 -8.07 -5.44 -3.36
CA GLY A 20 -7.93 -6.83 -2.93
C GLY A 20 -7.94 -7.81 -4.10
N LEU A 21 -8.88 -7.66 -5.03
CA LEU A 21 -8.93 -8.44 -6.27
C LEU A 21 -7.66 -8.28 -7.10
N GLY A 22 -7.17 -7.05 -7.26
CA GLY A 22 -5.93 -6.77 -7.98
C GLY A 22 -4.72 -7.46 -7.36
N ILE A 23 -4.56 -7.38 -6.04
CA ILE A 23 -3.47 -8.05 -5.31
C ILE A 23 -3.60 -9.58 -5.45
N SER A 24 -4.80 -10.14 -5.28
CA SER A 24 -5.06 -11.58 -5.44
C SER A 24 -4.72 -12.07 -6.84
N ILE A 25 -5.19 -11.39 -7.89
CA ILE A 25 -4.96 -11.76 -9.29
C ILE A 25 -3.47 -11.62 -9.65
N SER A 26 -2.79 -10.59 -9.12
CA SER A 26 -1.36 -10.38 -9.36
C SER A 26 -0.45 -11.42 -8.69
N GLY A 27 -0.98 -12.22 -7.75
CA GLY A 27 -0.19 -13.18 -6.98
C GLY A 27 0.73 -12.56 -5.92
N MET A 28 0.67 -11.24 -5.70
CA MET A 28 1.47 -10.52 -4.69
C MET A 28 1.11 -10.87 -3.23
N ILE A 29 0.11 -11.73 -3.04
CA ILE A 29 -0.21 -12.36 -1.75
C ILE A 29 0.92 -13.31 -1.32
N ASN A 30 1.65 -13.89 -2.27
CA ASN A 30 2.71 -14.86 -1.97
C ASN A 30 4.03 -14.15 -1.63
N PRO A 31 4.60 -14.35 -0.44
CA PRO A 31 5.85 -13.69 -0.02
C PRO A 31 7.05 -14.11 -0.89
N GLU A 32 7.00 -15.32 -1.45
CA GLU A 32 8.02 -15.85 -2.37
C GLU A 32 8.18 -14.97 -3.62
N LYS A 33 7.12 -14.29 -4.08
CA LYS A 33 7.21 -13.37 -5.22
C LYS A 33 8.07 -12.16 -4.92
N VAL A 34 7.98 -11.65 -3.69
CA VAL A 34 8.82 -10.53 -3.23
C VAL A 34 10.26 -10.98 -3.04
N GLN A 35 10.47 -12.12 -2.39
CA GLN A 35 11.81 -12.66 -2.16
C GLN A 35 12.50 -13.05 -3.47
N GLY A 36 11.78 -13.66 -4.41
CA GLY A 36 12.28 -14.00 -5.75
C GLY A 36 12.65 -12.76 -6.57
N PHE A 37 11.89 -11.67 -6.45
CA PHE A 37 12.26 -10.40 -7.07
C PHE A 37 13.55 -9.79 -6.48
N LEU A 38 13.78 -9.94 -5.17
CA LEU A 38 14.98 -9.45 -4.50
C LEU A 38 16.19 -10.38 -4.68
N ASN A 39 15.97 -11.65 -5.01
CA ASN A 39 17.03 -12.64 -5.21
C ASN A 39 17.65 -12.56 -6.61
N ILE A 40 18.33 -11.45 -6.89
CA ILE A 40 18.97 -11.16 -8.18
C ILE A 40 20.08 -12.18 -8.52
N THR A 41 20.66 -12.84 -7.51
CA THR A 41 21.82 -13.72 -7.67
C THR A 41 21.49 -15.17 -8.07
N ARG A 42 20.23 -15.61 -7.95
CA ARG A 42 19.84 -17.00 -8.24
C ARG A 42 18.59 -17.06 -9.11
N GLU A 43 17.45 -17.38 -8.50
CA GLU A 43 16.15 -17.54 -9.17
C GLU A 43 15.40 -16.21 -9.13
N TRP A 44 15.84 -15.28 -9.98
CA TRP A 44 15.24 -13.96 -10.05
C TRP A 44 13.88 -13.99 -10.76
N ASP A 45 12.82 -13.60 -10.04
CA ASP A 45 11.45 -13.52 -10.56
C ASP A 45 11.06 -12.04 -10.86
N PRO A 46 10.95 -11.62 -12.14
CA PRO A 46 10.65 -10.24 -12.51
C PRO A 46 9.17 -9.86 -12.37
N SER A 47 8.29 -10.79 -11.97
CA SER A 47 6.84 -10.57 -11.94
C SER A 47 6.42 -9.38 -11.07
N LEU A 48 7.04 -9.19 -9.90
CA LEU A 48 6.74 -8.04 -9.04
C LEU A 48 7.05 -6.70 -9.74
N GLY A 49 8.19 -6.63 -10.44
CA GLY A 49 8.61 -5.46 -11.19
C GLY A 49 7.63 -5.12 -12.32
N LEU A 50 7.13 -6.12 -13.03
CA LEU A 50 6.15 -5.95 -14.10
C LEU A 50 4.81 -5.42 -13.57
N VAL A 51 4.32 -5.97 -12.45
CA VAL A 51 3.08 -5.50 -11.81
C VAL A 51 3.22 -4.05 -11.37
N MET A 52 4.34 -3.70 -10.73
CA MET A 52 4.61 -2.33 -10.28
C MET A 52 4.74 -1.36 -11.46
N ALA A 53 5.43 -1.76 -12.53
CA ALA A 53 5.59 -0.96 -13.74
C ALA A 53 4.24 -0.72 -14.44
N ALA A 54 3.40 -1.75 -14.58
CA ALA A 54 2.06 -1.62 -15.15
C ALA A 54 1.16 -0.72 -14.30
N ALA A 55 1.18 -0.89 -12.97
CA ALA A 55 0.43 -0.05 -12.05
C ALA A 55 0.85 1.43 -12.15
N LEU A 56 2.16 1.71 -12.20
CA LEU A 56 2.69 3.07 -12.36
C LEU A 56 2.37 3.66 -13.74
N ALA A 57 2.49 2.87 -14.81
CA ALA A 57 2.20 3.29 -16.17
C ALA A 57 0.73 3.69 -16.36
N VAL A 58 -0.20 3.07 -15.62
CA VAL A 58 -1.61 3.47 -15.62
C VAL A 58 -1.87 4.64 -14.67
N PHE A 59 -1.34 4.59 -13.44
CA PHE A 59 -1.63 5.57 -12.40
C PHE A 59 -1.00 6.94 -12.68
N MET A 60 0.27 7.00 -13.04
CA MET A 60 0.99 8.28 -13.25
C MET A 60 0.31 9.20 -14.26
N PRO A 61 0.00 8.79 -15.51
CA PRO A 61 -0.60 9.69 -16.49
C PRO A 61 -2.03 10.08 -16.13
N GLY A 62 -2.80 9.17 -15.51
CA GLY A 62 -4.15 9.47 -15.02
C GLY A 62 -4.13 10.51 -13.90
N TYR A 63 -3.29 10.28 -12.90
CA TYR A 63 -3.09 11.21 -11.78
C TYR A 63 -2.56 12.56 -12.25
N TYR A 64 -1.58 12.56 -13.16
CA TYR A 64 -1.01 13.79 -13.71
C TYR A 64 -2.05 14.64 -14.44
N ARG A 65 -2.84 14.03 -15.35
CA ARG A 65 -3.93 14.74 -16.04
C ARG A 65 -5.00 15.25 -15.08
N TRP A 66 -5.38 14.43 -14.11
CA TRP A 66 -6.36 14.80 -13.11
C TRP A 66 -5.90 16.00 -12.26
N ARG A 67 -4.62 16.05 -11.88
CA ARG A 67 -4.02 17.20 -11.19
C ARG A 67 -3.93 18.44 -12.06
N GLN A 68 -3.56 18.29 -13.34
CA GLN A 68 -3.54 19.41 -14.29
C GLN A 68 -4.93 20.01 -14.54
N ALA A 69 -5.98 19.21 -14.46
CA ALA A 69 -7.37 19.67 -14.59
C ALA A 69 -7.88 20.48 -13.39
N GLY A 70 -7.00 20.86 -12.44
CA GLY A 70 -7.34 21.70 -11.29
C GLY A 70 -8.24 21.01 -10.27
N GLN A 71 -8.34 19.68 -10.31
CA GLN A 71 -9.19 18.92 -9.40
C GLN A 71 -8.58 18.92 -8.00
N THR A 72 -9.09 19.81 -7.14
CA THR A 72 -8.70 19.93 -5.74
C THR A 72 -9.75 19.39 -4.78
N GLN A 73 -10.86 18.85 -5.29
CA GLN A 73 -11.94 18.31 -4.48
C GLN A 73 -12.08 16.80 -4.64
N CYS A 74 -12.28 16.12 -3.53
CA CYS A 74 -12.77 14.75 -3.49
C CYS A 74 -14.16 14.68 -4.11
N VAL A 75 -14.58 13.49 -4.55
CA VAL A 75 -15.94 13.19 -5.04
C VAL A 75 -17.05 13.65 -4.07
N LEU A 76 -16.70 13.86 -2.80
CA LEU A 76 -17.59 14.33 -1.74
C LEU A 76 -17.65 15.86 -1.55
N GLY A 77 -16.91 16.63 -2.34
CA GLY A 77 -16.81 18.09 -2.25
C GLY A 77 -15.91 18.59 -1.12
N ASN A 78 -15.15 17.69 -0.47
CA ASN A 78 -14.11 18.09 0.49
C ASN A 78 -12.81 18.36 -0.26
N ASP A 79 -12.03 19.32 0.18
CA ASP A 79 -10.71 19.56 -0.40
C ASP A 79 -9.79 18.35 -0.16
N LEU A 80 -9.07 17.98 -1.21
CA LEU A 80 -8.00 17.00 -1.12
C LEU A 80 -6.90 17.55 -0.21
N PRO A 81 -6.30 16.69 0.66
CA PRO A 81 -5.16 17.10 1.45
C PRO A 81 -4.06 17.61 0.52
N LYS A 82 -3.47 18.76 0.88
CA LYS A 82 -2.34 19.32 0.14
C LYS A 82 -1.20 18.30 0.17
N LEU A 83 -0.55 18.08 -0.98
CA LEU A 83 0.65 17.26 -1.02
C LEU A 83 1.70 17.94 -0.14
N ALA A 84 2.09 17.25 0.93
CA ALA A 84 3.20 17.69 1.77
C ALA A 84 4.47 17.75 0.90
N LYS A 85 5.31 18.77 1.12
CA LYS A 85 6.64 18.78 0.52
C LYS A 85 7.41 17.57 1.06
N PRO A 86 8.07 16.76 0.21
CA PRO A 86 8.89 15.66 0.69
C PRO A 86 10.06 16.25 1.47
N ILE A 87 10.02 16.12 2.79
CA ILE A 87 11.12 16.46 3.69
C ILE A 87 11.86 15.15 3.96
N ILE A 88 13.10 15.04 3.46
CA ILE A 88 13.97 13.91 3.76
C ILE A 88 14.63 14.20 5.10
N ASP A 89 14.07 13.66 6.18
CA ASP A 89 14.64 13.75 7.52
C ASP A 89 15.31 12.43 7.94
N LYS A 90 16.12 12.48 9.00
CA LYS A 90 16.80 11.29 9.53
C LYS A 90 15.80 10.21 9.96
N ARG A 91 14.62 10.60 10.44
CA ARG A 91 13.56 9.68 10.86
C ARG A 91 13.00 8.90 9.68
N LEU A 92 12.75 9.55 8.55
CA LEU A 92 12.29 8.91 7.32
C LEU A 92 13.34 7.94 6.78
N VAL A 93 14.61 8.33 6.74
CA VAL A 93 15.68 7.44 6.25
C VAL A 93 15.79 6.19 7.12
N ILE A 94 15.87 6.35 8.45
CA ILE A 94 15.96 5.22 9.38
C ILE A 94 14.70 4.33 9.28
N GLY A 95 13.51 4.94 9.27
CA GLY A 95 12.24 4.21 9.18
C GLY A 95 12.10 3.44 7.86
N ALA A 96 12.45 4.07 6.74
CA ALA A 96 12.40 3.43 5.42
C ALA A 96 13.40 2.28 5.31
N SER A 97 14.60 2.41 5.87
CA SER A 97 15.59 1.33 5.91
C SER A 97 15.10 0.14 6.75
N LEU A 98 14.57 0.38 7.95
CA LEU A 98 14.02 -0.68 8.81
C LEU A 98 12.81 -1.36 8.14
N PHE A 99 11.91 -0.59 7.55
CA PHE A 99 10.76 -1.11 6.84
C PHE A 99 11.18 -1.93 5.62
N GLY A 100 12.13 -1.45 4.81
CA GLY A 100 12.65 -2.15 3.65
C GLY A 100 13.36 -3.45 4.01
N ALA A 101 14.15 -3.45 5.09
CA ALA A 101 14.80 -4.67 5.59
C ALA A 101 13.78 -5.72 6.04
N GLY A 102 12.75 -5.31 6.80
CA GLY A 102 11.68 -6.20 7.24
C GLY A 102 10.84 -6.73 6.08
N TRP A 103 10.48 -5.87 5.13
CA TRP A 103 9.75 -6.26 3.93
C TRP A 103 10.54 -7.25 3.06
N GLY A 104 11.84 -7.01 2.87
CA GLY A 104 12.69 -7.92 2.11
C GLY A 104 12.89 -9.28 2.79
N TRP A 105 12.96 -9.29 4.13
CA TRP A 105 13.08 -10.54 4.89
C TRP A 105 11.79 -11.37 4.86
N VAL A 106 10.66 -10.75 5.16
CA VAL A 106 9.38 -11.46 5.34
C VAL A 106 8.62 -11.63 4.02
N GLY A 107 8.85 -10.75 3.03
CA GLY A 107 8.14 -10.76 1.75
C GLY A 107 6.68 -10.28 1.83
N ILE A 108 6.22 -9.80 3.00
CA ILE A 108 4.85 -9.35 3.23
C ILE A 108 4.82 -7.83 3.39
N CYS A 109 3.93 -7.15 2.68
CA CYS A 109 3.71 -5.71 2.81
C CYS A 109 2.35 -5.43 3.48
N PRO A 110 2.10 -4.21 4.00
CA PRO A 110 0.83 -3.87 4.63
C PRO A 110 -0.40 -4.13 3.74
N GLY A 111 -0.27 -3.91 2.43
CA GLY A 111 -1.35 -4.13 1.47
C GLY A 111 -1.69 -5.62 1.28
N SER A 112 -0.67 -6.47 1.06
CA SER A 112 -0.88 -7.91 0.93
C SER A 112 -1.26 -8.55 2.27
N ALA A 113 -0.77 -8.02 3.40
CA ALA A 113 -1.17 -8.48 4.74
C ALA A 113 -2.68 -8.35 4.99
N MET A 114 -3.30 -7.26 4.51
CA MET A 114 -4.76 -7.08 4.62
C MET A 114 -5.54 -8.07 3.74
N ALA A 115 -5.01 -8.43 2.58
CA ALA A 115 -5.59 -9.47 1.74
C ALA A 115 -5.38 -10.88 2.34
N LEU A 116 -4.19 -11.15 2.89
CA LEU A 116 -3.82 -12.40 3.58
C LEU A 116 -4.60 -12.63 4.87
N LEU A 117 -5.03 -11.58 5.57
CA LEU A 117 -5.93 -11.71 6.72
C LEU A 117 -7.21 -12.49 6.36
N ALA A 118 -7.70 -12.34 5.12
CA ALA A 118 -8.87 -13.07 4.65
C ALA A 118 -8.59 -14.57 4.42
N SER A 119 -7.32 -14.98 4.26
CA SER A 119 -6.95 -16.40 4.14
C SER A 119 -6.85 -17.11 5.49
N LEU A 120 -7.13 -16.42 6.61
CA LEU A 120 -7.12 -16.94 7.98
C LEU A 120 -5.79 -17.57 8.43
N GLN A 121 -4.69 -17.22 7.77
CA GLN A 121 -3.36 -17.70 8.14
C GLN A 121 -2.82 -16.99 9.39
N TRP A 122 -2.26 -17.76 10.32
CA TRP A 122 -1.73 -17.23 11.58
C TRP A 122 -0.56 -16.26 11.36
N GLN A 123 0.25 -16.48 10.31
CA GLN A 123 1.37 -15.62 9.94
C GLN A 123 0.90 -14.19 9.58
N ALA A 124 -0.22 -14.09 8.86
CA ALA A 124 -0.82 -12.80 8.50
C ALA A 124 -1.31 -12.05 9.75
N GLY A 125 -1.95 -12.78 10.67
CA GLY A 125 -2.37 -12.24 11.96
C GLY A 125 -1.21 -11.69 12.78
N LEU A 126 -0.11 -12.43 12.89
CA LEU A 126 1.09 -11.98 13.60
C LEU A 126 1.73 -10.74 12.96
N PHE A 127 1.85 -10.72 11.62
CA PHE A 127 2.39 -9.56 10.92
C PHE A 127 1.55 -8.31 11.20
N VAL A 128 0.22 -8.43 11.14
CA VAL A 128 -0.70 -7.33 11.38
C VAL A 128 -0.62 -6.85 12.83
N LEU A 129 -0.56 -7.76 13.81
CA LEU A 129 -0.38 -7.40 15.21
C LEU A 129 0.93 -6.66 15.44
N ALA A 130 2.04 -7.14 14.86
CA ALA A 130 3.34 -6.47 14.94
C ALA A 130 3.31 -5.08 14.29
N MET A 131 2.66 -4.95 13.13
CA MET A 131 2.48 -3.68 12.43
C MET A 131 1.68 -2.67 13.28
N LEU A 132 0.56 -3.12 13.85
CA LEU A 132 -0.28 -2.29 14.73
C LEU A 132 0.45 -1.87 16.00
N ALA A 133 1.21 -2.79 16.61
CA ALA A 133 2.06 -2.48 17.76
C ALA A 133 3.12 -1.42 17.42
N GLY A 134 3.76 -1.53 16.25
CA GLY A 134 4.71 -0.53 15.76
C GLY A 134 4.06 0.85 15.57
N PHE A 135 2.90 0.91 14.93
CA PHE A 135 2.15 2.17 14.76
C PHE A 135 1.74 2.78 16.11
N TRP A 136 1.30 1.96 17.05
CA TRP A 136 0.94 2.41 18.39
C TRP A 136 2.15 2.97 19.16
N LEU A 137 3.28 2.28 19.08
CA LEU A 137 4.53 2.69 19.74
C LEU A 137 5.02 4.03 19.18
N VAL A 138 5.05 4.18 17.85
CA VAL A 138 5.45 5.45 17.19
C VAL A 138 4.47 6.57 17.52
N LYS A 139 3.16 6.30 17.50
CA LYS A 139 2.13 7.29 17.88
C LYS A 139 2.31 7.78 19.33
N LYS A 140 2.83 6.94 20.23
CA LYS A 140 3.11 7.33 21.62
C LYS A 140 4.40 8.13 21.76
N MET A 141 5.38 7.88 20.90
CA MET A 141 6.69 8.56 20.91
C MET A 141 6.70 9.87 20.13
N GLN A 142 5.81 10.03 19.14
CA GLN A 142 5.59 11.28 18.44
C GLN A 142 4.55 12.11 19.21
N PRO A 143 4.92 13.26 19.79
CA PRO A 143 3.98 14.18 20.43
C PRO A 143 3.03 14.83 19.41
#